data_AF-A0A1H0YJQ1-F1
#
_entry.id   AF-A0A1H0YJQ1-F1
#
_cell.length_a   1.000
_cell.length_b   1.000
_cell.length_c   1.000
_cell.angle_alpha   90.00
_cell.angle_beta   90.00
_cell.angle_gamma   90.00
#
_symmetry.space_group_name_H-M   'P 1'
#
loop_
_entity.id
_entity.type
_entity.pdbx_description
1 polymer ?
#
loop_
_entity_poly.entity_id
_entity_poly.type
_entity_poly.pdbx_seq_one_letter_code
_entity_poly.pdbx_strand_id
1 'polypeptide(L)'
;MAKKPNRTWAMVMSLGIPLAIVGVSAMAISYATLIDVARVNGLPLPELFPVVVDVGTVATMIAAAQFRMRGVPGRWLAYTTFILLSGVSIVANATHAWRAADLTLTSPWAAAILASTPPTALLAITHLVMMLIPDEKERAKLQAKRERMETIASKPLTPQRPAEVAQTPLARAAVAPSQPAPASPPAVVPEHATLRLVDAEIPEDEVRTRVLEYVKSEGKRPTGKLVGEWLGDKTPKTGQRFIKRLEEDGAFDDEPARAAAHVVGVQ
;
A
#
# COMPACT_ATOMS: atom_id res chain seq x y z
N MET A 1 -23.92 14.89 15.74
CA MET A 1 -23.37 15.16 14.39
C MET A 1 -21.85 15.11 14.48
N ALA A 2 -21.18 14.22 13.72
CA ALA A 2 -19.73 14.15 13.74
C ALA A 2 -19.15 15.38 13.02
N LYS A 3 -18.33 16.17 13.73
CA LYS A 3 -17.67 17.36 13.17
C LYS A 3 -16.73 16.89 12.06
N LYS A 4 -17.01 17.25 10.80
CA LYS A 4 -16.07 17.01 9.68
C LYS A 4 -14.69 17.51 10.13
N PRO A 5 -13.60 16.74 9.95
CA PRO A 5 -12.27 17.24 10.26
C PRO A 5 -12.06 18.49 9.40
N ASN A 6 -12.09 19.64 10.05
CA ASN A 6 -11.82 20.92 9.44
C ASN A 6 -10.37 20.87 8.99
N ARG A 7 -10.16 20.58 7.69
CA ARG A 7 -8.87 20.77 7.00
C ARG A 7 -8.40 22.16 7.41
N THR A 8 -7.41 22.22 8.28
CA THR A 8 -6.94 23.46 8.88
C THR A 8 -6.38 24.28 7.73
N TRP A 9 -7.17 25.25 7.27
CA TRP A 9 -6.80 26.09 6.13
C TRP A 9 -5.47 26.80 6.43
N ALA A 10 -5.24 27.14 7.71
CA ALA A 10 -3.95 27.54 8.26
C ALA A 10 -2.78 26.59 7.95
N MET A 11 -2.96 25.26 8.04
CA MET A 11 -1.92 24.26 7.74
C MET A 11 -1.69 24.10 6.22
N VAL A 12 -2.76 24.24 5.43
CA VAL A 12 -2.65 24.28 3.95
C VAL A 12 -1.92 25.55 3.51
N MET A 13 -2.19 26.69 4.13
CA MET A 13 -1.51 27.95 3.83
C MET A 13 -0.07 27.97 4.34
N SER A 14 0.20 27.49 5.56
CA SER A 14 1.55 27.54 6.16
C SER A 14 2.56 26.66 5.45
N LEU A 15 2.14 25.54 4.86
CA LEU A 15 2.99 24.66 4.06
C LEU A 15 2.88 24.95 2.55
N GLY A 16 1.68 25.27 2.06
CA GLY A 16 1.41 25.46 0.64
C GLY A 16 1.95 26.78 0.08
N ILE A 17 1.89 27.89 0.83
CA ILE A 17 2.39 29.18 0.35
C ILE A 17 3.91 29.15 0.18
N PRO A 18 4.74 28.72 1.16
CA PRO A 18 6.18 28.64 0.97
C PRO A 18 6.58 27.68 -0.15
N LEU A 19 5.90 26.53 -0.26
CA LEU A 19 6.14 25.56 -1.32
C LEU A 19 5.81 26.14 -2.71
N ALA A 20 4.73 26.91 -2.83
CA ALA A 20 4.39 27.61 -4.07
C ALA A 20 5.41 28.68 -4.43
N ILE A 21 5.93 29.45 -3.46
CA ILE A 21 6.97 30.47 -3.69
C ILE A 21 8.27 29.81 -4.19
N VAL A 22 8.73 28.75 -3.52
CA VAL A 22 9.92 27.99 -3.92
C VAL A 22 9.72 27.35 -5.30
N GLY A 23 8.55 26.75 -5.55
CA GLY A 23 8.20 26.15 -6.82
C GLY A 23 8.19 27.16 -7.98
N VAL A 24 7.51 28.30 -7.81
CA VAL A 24 7.46 29.37 -8.83
C VAL A 24 8.85 29.98 -9.09
N SER A 25 9.64 30.21 -8.04
CA SER A 25 11.02 30.70 -8.19
C SER A 25 11.91 29.71 -8.95
N ALA A 26 11.83 28.42 -8.61
CA ALA A 26 12.51 27.34 -9.32
C ALA A 26 12.10 27.27 -10.80
N MET A 27 10.80 27.38 -11.05
CA MET A 27 10.23 27.33 -12.40
C MET A 27 10.67 28.54 -13.23
N ALA A 28 10.71 29.74 -12.66
CA ALA A 28 11.17 30.95 -13.34
C ALA A 28 12.66 30.88 -13.76
N ILE A 29 13.53 30.34 -12.90
CA ILE A 29 14.96 30.11 -13.21
C ILE A 29 15.09 29.06 -14.34
N SER A 30 14.33 27.96 -14.25
CA SER A 30 14.30 26.92 -15.28
C SER A 30 13.77 27.46 -16.62
N TYR A 31 12.75 28.31 -16.58
CA TYR A 31 12.12 28.93 -17.75
C TYR A 31 13.12 29.80 -18.53
N ALA A 32 13.82 30.71 -17.84
CA ALA A 32 14.89 31.51 -18.45
C ALA A 32 16.01 30.62 -19.04
N THR A 33 16.42 29.60 -18.30
CA THR A 33 17.45 28.64 -18.74
C THR A 33 17.04 27.86 -19.98
N LEU A 34 15.78 27.43 -20.08
CA LEU A 34 15.21 26.75 -21.24
C LEU A 34 15.22 27.67 -22.48
N ILE A 35 14.91 28.96 -22.32
CA ILE A 35 14.98 29.95 -23.40
C ILE A 35 16.41 30.09 -23.92
N ASP A 36 17.40 30.24 -23.04
CA ASP A 36 18.79 30.39 -23.44
C ASP A 36 19.34 29.13 -24.11
N VAL A 37 18.96 27.94 -23.63
CA VAL A 37 19.25 26.68 -24.32
C VAL A 37 18.58 26.63 -25.69
N ALA A 38 17.33 27.07 -25.83
CA ALA A 38 16.64 27.12 -27.12
C ALA A 38 17.28 28.12 -28.10
N ARG A 39 17.71 29.30 -27.63
CA ARG A 39 18.47 30.29 -28.41
C ARG A 39 19.78 29.69 -28.93
N VAL A 40 20.57 29.07 -28.05
CA VAL A 40 21.87 28.47 -28.39
C VAL A 40 21.74 27.30 -29.37
N ASN A 41 20.63 26.56 -29.36
CA ASN A 41 20.34 25.49 -30.32
C ASN A 41 19.62 25.99 -31.60
N GLY A 42 19.43 27.30 -31.77
CA GLY A 42 18.86 27.88 -32.99
C GLY A 42 17.37 27.63 -33.21
N LEU A 43 16.59 27.37 -32.15
CA LEU A 43 15.15 27.16 -32.28
C LEU A 43 14.45 28.47 -32.70
N PRO A 44 13.50 28.44 -33.65
CA PRO A 44 12.62 29.57 -33.91
C PRO A 44 11.69 29.80 -32.70
N LEU A 45 11.51 31.06 -32.32
CA LEU A 45 10.74 31.48 -31.13
C LEU A 45 11.16 30.78 -29.82
N PRO A 46 12.41 30.98 -29.33
CA PRO A 46 12.93 30.35 -28.11
C PRO A 46 12.04 30.51 -26.86
N GLU A 47 11.32 31.63 -26.76
CA GLU A 47 10.37 31.95 -25.69
C GLU A 47 9.22 30.92 -25.56
N LEU A 48 8.89 30.19 -26.64
CA LEU A 48 7.84 29.16 -26.64
C LEU A 48 8.34 27.79 -26.19
N PHE A 49 9.65 27.54 -26.21
CA PHE A 49 10.22 26.24 -25.83
C PHE A 49 9.85 25.82 -24.40
N PRO A 50 10.07 26.63 -23.34
CA PRO A 50 9.61 26.27 -22.00
C PRO A 50 8.09 26.13 -21.91
N VAL A 51 7.32 26.95 -22.63
CA VAL A 51 5.84 26.86 -22.65
C VAL A 51 5.38 25.47 -23.14
N VAL A 52 6.00 24.95 -24.20
CA VAL A 52 5.71 23.60 -24.72
C VAL A 52 6.06 22.52 -23.69
N VAL A 53 7.20 22.65 -23.01
CA VAL A 53 7.64 21.70 -21.96
C VAL A 53 6.68 21.72 -20.77
N ASP A 54 6.36 22.90 -20.23
CA ASP A 54 5.52 23.07 -19.04
C ASP A 54 4.06 22.69 -19.31
N VAL A 55 3.46 23.20 -20.39
CA VAL A 55 2.07 22.88 -20.77
C VAL A 55 1.95 21.39 -21.12
N GLY A 56 2.95 20.80 -21.80
CA GLY A 56 2.98 19.36 -22.06
C GLY A 56 3.09 18.53 -20.76
N THR A 57 3.91 18.98 -19.80
CA THR A 57 4.08 18.32 -18.50
C THR A 57 2.79 18.37 -17.67
N VAL A 58 2.11 19.51 -17.65
CA VAL A 58 0.80 19.67 -16.98
C VAL A 58 -0.29 18.85 -17.69
N ALA A 59 -0.36 18.90 -19.02
CA ALA A 59 -1.36 18.16 -19.80
C ALA A 59 -1.21 16.64 -19.65
N THR A 60 0.03 16.13 -19.69
CA THR A 60 0.31 14.69 -19.46
C THR A 60 -0.01 14.27 -18.03
N MET A 61 0.30 15.10 -17.03
CA MET A 61 -0.08 14.84 -15.64
C MET A 61 -1.60 14.83 -15.43
N ILE A 62 -2.35 15.75 -16.05
CA ILE A 62 -3.83 15.74 -16.05
C ILE A 62 -4.37 14.48 -16.74
N ALA A 63 -3.81 14.10 -17.89
CA ALA A 63 -4.21 12.88 -18.60
C ALA A 63 -3.97 11.62 -17.76
N ALA A 64 -2.79 11.51 -17.13
CA ALA A 64 -2.47 10.44 -16.21
C ALA A 64 -3.48 10.37 -15.05
N ALA A 65 -3.84 11.51 -14.46
CA ALA A 65 -4.82 11.58 -13.37
C ALA A 65 -6.22 11.12 -13.83
N GLN A 66 -6.66 11.53 -15.02
CA GLN A 66 -7.91 11.06 -15.62
C GLN A 66 -7.88 9.54 -15.88
N PHE A 67 -6.76 9.00 -16.39
CA PHE A 67 -6.62 7.56 -16.61
C PHE A 67 -6.68 6.75 -15.30
N ARG A 68 -6.05 7.22 -14.21
CA ARG A 68 -6.18 6.61 -12.86
C ARG A 68 -7.63 6.63 -12.36
N MET A 69 -8.30 7.77 -12.48
CA MET A 69 -9.67 7.95 -11.97
C MET A 69 -10.73 7.17 -12.76
N ARG A 70 -10.49 6.89 -14.05
CA ARG A 70 -11.43 6.21 -14.96
C ARG A 70 -11.06 4.75 -15.28
N GLY A 71 -9.96 4.23 -14.74
CA GLY A 71 -9.51 2.85 -14.98
C GLY A 71 -9.05 2.55 -16.43
N VAL A 72 -8.88 3.57 -17.27
CA VAL A 72 -8.66 3.42 -18.71
C VAL A 72 -7.24 2.90 -19.03
N PRO A 73 -7.08 1.89 -19.90
CA PRO A 73 -5.76 1.42 -20.34
C PRO A 73 -5.04 2.52 -21.14
N GLY A 74 -3.70 2.56 -21.04
CA GLY A 74 -2.87 3.60 -21.68
C GLY A 74 -2.22 4.58 -20.71
N ARG A 75 -2.46 4.47 -19.39
CA ARG A 75 -1.83 5.32 -18.37
C ARG A 75 -0.31 5.42 -18.45
N TRP A 76 0.40 4.41 -18.98
CA TRP A 76 1.86 4.49 -19.15
C TRP A 76 2.23 5.67 -20.04
N LEU A 77 1.50 5.94 -21.14
CA LEU A 77 1.91 6.94 -22.13
C LEU A 77 2.02 8.32 -21.50
N ALA A 78 1.01 8.68 -20.70
CA ALA A 78 1.01 9.93 -19.95
C ALA A 78 2.19 10.00 -18.95
N TYR A 79 2.50 8.93 -18.21
CA TYR A 79 3.68 8.90 -17.33
C TYR A 79 5.01 8.96 -18.10
N THR A 80 5.15 8.24 -19.21
CA THR A 80 6.36 8.24 -20.03
C THR A 80 6.61 9.62 -20.63
N THR A 81 5.61 10.27 -21.22
CA THR A 81 5.76 11.62 -21.76
C THR A 81 6.01 12.65 -20.66
N PHE A 82 5.38 12.53 -19.49
CA PHE A 82 5.66 13.36 -18.31
C PHE A 82 7.13 13.24 -17.85
N ILE A 83 7.67 12.01 -17.76
CA ILE A 83 9.08 11.76 -17.41
C ILE A 83 10.02 12.31 -18.49
N LEU A 84 9.70 12.13 -19.78
CA LEU A 84 10.52 12.64 -20.88
C LEU A 84 10.58 14.17 -20.89
N LEU A 85 9.45 14.86 -20.75
CA LEU A 85 9.41 16.33 -20.71
C LEU A 85 10.14 16.88 -19.47
N SER A 86 9.94 16.25 -18.30
CA SER A 86 10.70 16.60 -17.08
C SER A 86 12.21 16.37 -17.28
N GLY A 87 12.59 15.28 -17.96
CA GLY A 87 13.97 14.97 -18.34
C GLY A 87 14.58 16.03 -19.26
N VAL A 88 13.84 16.54 -20.24
CA VAL A 88 14.27 17.67 -21.09
C VAL A 88 14.56 18.90 -20.23
N SER A 89 13.70 19.24 -19.26
CA SER A 89 13.95 20.35 -18.34
C SER A 89 15.20 20.15 -17.49
N ILE A 90 15.41 18.95 -16.95
CA ILE A 90 16.60 18.61 -16.15
C ILE A 90 17.87 18.74 -16.99
N VAL A 91 17.90 18.12 -18.18
CA VAL A 91 19.06 18.13 -19.09
C VAL A 91 19.37 19.54 -19.60
N ALA A 92 18.36 20.37 -19.89
CA ALA A 92 18.57 21.76 -20.30
C ALA A 92 19.26 22.57 -19.19
N ASN A 93 18.76 22.48 -17.95
CA ASN A 93 19.36 23.18 -16.81
C ASN A 93 20.78 22.68 -16.51
N ALA A 94 20.98 21.35 -16.53
CA ALA A 94 22.30 20.73 -16.37
C ALA A 94 23.31 21.24 -17.42
N THR A 95 22.91 21.25 -18.70
CA THR A 95 23.77 21.63 -19.82
C THR A 95 24.10 23.12 -19.83
N HIS A 96 23.14 23.97 -19.44
CA HIS A 96 23.37 25.40 -19.31
C HIS A 96 24.40 25.70 -18.21
N ALA A 97 24.18 25.17 -17.00
CA ALA A 97 25.09 25.37 -15.89
C ALA A 97 26.47 24.73 -16.12
N TRP A 98 26.55 23.59 -16.81
CA TRP A 98 27.81 22.98 -17.23
C TRP A 98 28.66 23.94 -18.08
N ARG A 99 28.04 24.63 -19.05
CA ARG A 99 28.72 25.57 -19.96
C ARG A 99 29.03 26.92 -19.31
N ALA A 100 28.23 27.32 -18.31
CA ALA A 100 28.42 28.55 -17.55
C ALA A 100 29.33 28.38 -16.31
N ALA A 101 29.76 27.16 -15.99
CA ALA A 101 30.56 26.89 -14.80
C ALA A 101 31.98 27.48 -14.89
N ASP A 102 32.31 28.37 -13.95
CA ASP A 102 33.69 28.81 -13.75
C ASP A 102 34.50 27.69 -13.08
N LEU A 103 35.45 27.14 -13.85
CA LEU A 103 36.32 26.04 -13.43
C LEU A 103 37.23 26.38 -12.25
N THR A 104 37.42 27.67 -11.93
CA THR A 104 38.18 28.13 -10.75
C THR A 104 37.38 28.03 -9.46
N LEU A 105 36.04 28.01 -9.54
CA LEU A 105 35.14 28.02 -8.39
C LEU A 105 34.40 26.68 -8.18
N THR A 106 34.13 25.93 -9.25
CA THR A 106 33.32 24.70 -9.17
C THR A 106 33.53 23.77 -10.36
N SER A 107 33.53 22.45 -10.10
CA SER A 107 33.54 21.43 -11.15
C SER A 107 32.25 21.49 -11.98
N PRO A 108 32.30 21.39 -13.32
CA PRO A 108 31.11 21.41 -14.19
C PRO A 108 30.04 20.38 -13.80
N TRP A 109 30.46 19.20 -13.29
CA TRP A 109 29.56 18.18 -12.76
C TRP A 109 28.73 18.70 -11.57
N ALA A 110 29.35 19.42 -10.64
CA ALA A 110 28.66 19.96 -9.47
C ALA A 110 27.71 21.10 -9.87
N ALA A 111 28.11 21.97 -10.80
CA ALA A 111 27.22 23.00 -11.36
C ALA A 111 25.98 22.39 -12.04
N ALA A 112 26.18 21.35 -12.87
CA ALA A 112 25.10 20.64 -13.55
C ALA A 112 24.14 19.94 -12.57
N ILE A 113 24.64 19.32 -11.50
CA ILE A 113 23.83 18.68 -10.45
C ILE A 113 23.01 19.73 -9.67
N LEU A 114 23.63 20.85 -9.28
CA LEU A 114 22.91 21.94 -8.60
C LEU A 114 21.80 22.51 -9.47
N ALA A 115 22.06 22.81 -10.75
CA ALA A 115 21.05 23.31 -11.68
C ALA A 115 19.97 22.28 -12.03
N SER A 116 20.28 20.98 -11.95
CA SER A 116 19.29 19.90 -12.09
C SER A 116 18.34 19.80 -10.88
N THR A 117 18.73 20.31 -9.72
CA THR A 117 17.99 20.09 -8.46
C THR A 117 16.59 20.72 -8.47
N PRO A 118 16.37 21.98 -8.90
CA PRO A 118 15.04 22.58 -8.96
C PRO A 118 14.01 21.80 -9.83
N PRO A 119 14.28 21.46 -11.12
CA PRO A 119 13.32 20.68 -11.91
C PRO A 119 13.17 19.23 -11.40
N THR A 120 14.23 18.62 -10.83
CA THR A 120 14.13 17.28 -10.22
C THR A 120 13.23 17.27 -8.99
N ALA A 121 13.29 18.32 -8.15
CA ALA A 121 12.41 18.46 -7.00
C ALA A 121 10.94 18.61 -7.42
N LEU A 122 10.65 19.42 -8.44
CA LEU A 122 9.29 19.58 -8.99
C LEU A 122 8.75 18.26 -9.58
N LEU A 123 9.59 17.50 -10.29
CA LEU A 123 9.27 16.15 -10.78
C LEU A 123 8.91 15.20 -9.62
N ALA A 124 9.75 15.14 -8.58
CA ALA A 124 9.53 14.30 -7.41
C ALA A 124 8.24 14.66 -6.65
N ILE A 125 8.00 15.95 -6.41
CA ILE A 125 6.76 16.46 -5.78
C ILE A 125 5.54 16.07 -6.61
N THR A 126 5.60 16.25 -7.94
CA THR A 126 4.48 15.90 -8.84
C THR A 126 4.21 14.40 -8.83
N HIS A 127 5.24 13.55 -8.78
CA HIS A 127 5.10 12.11 -8.65
C HIS A 127 4.44 11.71 -7.32
N LEU A 128 4.83 12.33 -6.20
CA LEU A 128 4.22 12.10 -4.89
C LEU A 128 2.76 12.54 -4.85
N VAL A 129 2.44 13.74 -5.38
CA VAL A 129 1.05 14.23 -5.54
C VAL A 129 0.23 13.26 -6.40
N MET A 130 0.84 12.65 -7.41
CA MET A 130 0.19 11.67 -8.26
C MET A 130 -0.09 10.33 -7.55
N MET A 131 0.80 9.89 -6.64
CA MET A 131 0.54 8.74 -5.78
C MET A 131 -0.65 8.96 -4.82
N LEU A 132 -0.92 10.21 -4.43
CA LEU A 132 -2.10 10.56 -3.61
C LEU A 132 -3.43 10.48 -4.38
N ILE A 133 -3.43 10.35 -5.71
CA ILE A 133 -4.66 10.20 -6.50
C ILE A 133 -5.11 8.74 -6.49
N PRO A 134 -6.22 8.38 -5.81
CA PRO A 134 -6.67 6.99 -5.72
C PRO A 134 -7.10 6.46 -7.09
N ASP A 135 -6.65 5.24 -7.43
CA ASP A 135 -7.13 4.53 -8.62
C ASP A 135 -8.63 4.21 -8.46
N GLU A 136 -9.36 4.02 -9.58
CA GLU A 136 -10.80 3.70 -9.60
C GLU A 136 -11.23 2.65 -8.55
N LYS A 137 -10.48 1.53 -8.46
CA LYS A 137 -10.75 0.43 -7.50
C LYS A 137 -10.57 0.86 -6.04
N GLU A 138 -9.71 1.83 -5.77
CA GLU A 138 -9.54 2.39 -4.43
C GLU A 138 -10.65 3.39 -4.13
N ARG A 139 -11.07 4.20 -5.10
CA ARG A 139 -12.22 5.10 -4.97
C ARG A 139 -13.50 4.32 -4.63
N ALA A 140 -13.76 3.22 -5.34
CA ALA A 140 -14.90 2.34 -5.05
C ALA A 140 -14.82 1.74 -3.62
N LYS A 141 -13.65 1.29 -3.18
CA LYS A 141 -13.45 0.81 -1.79
C LYS A 141 -13.66 1.90 -0.74
N LEU A 142 -13.19 3.13 -1.01
CA LEU A 142 -13.36 4.28 -0.13
C LEU A 142 -14.82 4.72 -0.04
N GLN A 143 -15.56 4.67 -1.15
CA GLN A 143 -17.01 4.91 -1.20
C GLN A 143 -17.78 3.85 -0.40
N ALA A 144 -17.56 2.55 -0.70
CA ALA A 144 -18.21 1.46 0.03
C ALA A 144 -17.90 1.47 1.54
N LYS A 145 -16.66 1.80 1.94
CA LYS A 145 -16.29 1.98 3.35
C LYS A 145 -17.08 3.13 3.99
N ARG A 146 -17.26 4.24 3.27
CA ARG A 146 -18.00 5.41 3.73
C ARG A 146 -19.49 5.12 3.87
N GLU A 147 -20.11 4.52 2.87
CA GLU A 147 -21.51 4.08 2.89
C GLU A 147 -21.77 3.10 4.04
N ARG A 148 -20.85 2.16 4.30
CA ARG A 148 -20.93 1.26 5.46
C ARG A 148 -20.85 2.01 6.79
N MET A 149 -20.00 3.03 6.90
CA MET A 149 -19.91 3.86 8.12
C MET A 149 -21.16 4.72 8.32
N GLU A 150 -21.72 5.29 7.25
CA GLU A 150 -22.96 6.07 7.30
C GLU A 150 -24.15 5.16 7.65
N THR A 151 -24.21 3.93 7.10
CA THR A 151 -25.23 2.92 7.46
C THR A 151 -25.15 2.51 8.95
N ILE A 152 -23.95 2.31 9.49
CA ILE A 152 -23.76 1.98 10.92
C ILE A 152 -24.17 3.16 11.80
N ALA A 153 -23.85 4.40 11.41
CA ALA A 153 -24.22 5.60 12.16
C ALA A 153 -25.73 5.93 12.11
N SER A 154 -26.43 5.47 11.07
CA SER A 154 -27.87 5.71 10.87
C SER A 154 -28.79 4.65 11.48
N LYS A 155 -28.26 3.54 12.02
CA LYS A 155 -29.09 2.52 12.66
C LYS A 155 -29.63 3.03 14.00
N PRO A 156 -30.96 3.16 14.20
CA PRO A 156 -31.50 3.62 15.47
C PRO A 156 -31.17 2.64 16.61
N LEU A 157 -30.82 3.18 17.78
CA LEU A 157 -30.90 2.44 19.02
C LEU A 157 -32.37 2.20 19.33
N THR A 158 -32.90 1.03 18.97
CA THR A 158 -34.22 0.59 19.39
C THR A 158 -34.26 0.62 20.93
N PRO A 159 -35.14 1.40 21.57
CA PRO A 159 -35.21 1.42 23.02
C PRO A 159 -35.64 0.03 23.52
N GLN A 160 -34.77 -0.67 24.24
CA GLN A 160 -35.18 -1.81 25.03
C GLN A 160 -36.12 -1.30 26.12
N ARG A 161 -37.41 -1.62 25.99
CA ARG A 161 -38.41 -1.40 27.04
C ARG A 161 -37.91 -2.10 28.31
N PRO A 162 -37.80 -1.41 29.46
CA PRO A 162 -37.48 -2.06 30.71
C PRO A 162 -38.49 -3.18 31.01
N ALA A 163 -38.00 -4.38 31.29
CA ALA A 163 -38.86 -5.47 31.75
C ALA A 163 -39.31 -5.18 33.19
N GLU A 164 -40.61 -5.33 33.44
CA GLU A 164 -41.21 -4.98 34.71
C GLU A 164 -40.97 -6.04 35.79
N VAL A 165 -40.87 -5.55 37.02
CA VAL A 165 -40.43 -6.18 38.27
C VAL A 165 -41.10 -7.54 38.59
N ALA A 166 -40.33 -8.49 39.15
CA ALA A 166 -40.86 -9.57 39.98
C ALA A 166 -39.99 -9.81 41.24
N GLN A 167 -40.66 -10.01 42.39
CA GLN A 167 -40.10 -10.21 43.74
C GLN A 167 -41.02 -11.17 44.52
N THR A 168 -40.62 -11.86 45.58
CA THR A 168 -39.32 -11.97 46.31
C THR A 168 -39.12 -13.49 46.62
N PRO A 169 -38.64 -14.04 47.77
CA PRO A 169 -37.81 -13.55 48.88
C PRO A 169 -36.54 -14.40 49.17
N LEU A 170 -35.73 -13.95 50.14
CA LEU A 170 -34.59 -14.71 50.70
C LEU A 170 -35.06 -15.88 51.60
N ALA A 171 -34.29 -16.98 51.62
CA ALA A 171 -34.31 -17.95 52.73
C ALA A 171 -32.93 -18.64 52.97
N ARG A 172 -32.25 -18.14 54.02
CA ARG A 172 -31.43 -18.84 55.03
C ARG A 172 -30.27 -19.80 54.64
N ALA A 173 -29.15 -19.65 55.35
CA ALA A 173 -27.90 -20.39 55.19
C ALA A 173 -27.85 -21.76 55.92
N ALA A 174 -26.92 -22.63 55.48
CA ALA A 174 -26.33 -23.72 56.25
C ALA A 174 -24.85 -23.94 55.82
N VAL A 175 -24.04 -24.56 56.68
CA VAL A 175 -22.55 -24.46 56.66
C VAL A 175 -21.88 -25.84 56.69
N ALA A 176 -20.96 -26.10 55.74
CA ALA A 176 -19.72 -26.95 55.81
C ALA A 176 -19.84 -28.45 56.27
N PRO A 177 -18.83 -29.37 56.10
CA PRO A 177 -17.38 -29.12 55.93
C PRO A 177 -16.53 -30.02 54.99
N SER A 178 -15.30 -29.54 54.73
CA SER A 178 -13.99 -30.22 54.47
C SER A 178 -13.82 -31.33 53.40
N GLN A 179 -12.99 -31.19 52.35
CA GLN A 179 -11.49 -31.11 52.25
C GLN A 179 -10.75 -32.48 52.31
N PRO A 180 -9.54 -32.68 51.69
CA PRO A 180 -8.46 -31.69 51.48
C PRO A 180 -7.70 -31.67 50.12
N ALA A 181 -6.85 -30.64 49.97
CA ALA A 181 -5.75 -30.52 49.00
C ALA A 181 -4.43 -31.18 49.52
N PRO A 182 -3.29 -31.17 48.80
CA PRO A 182 -2.34 -30.01 48.76
C PRO A 182 -1.61 -29.87 47.39
N ALA A 183 -0.74 -28.92 47.02
CA ALA A 183 -0.26 -27.59 47.45
C ALA A 183 0.76 -27.12 46.34
N SER A 184 1.31 -25.90 46.46
CA SER A 184 2.35 -25.30 45.57
C SER A 184 3.31 -24.45 46.42
N PRO A 185 4.34 -23.73 45.89
CA PRO A 185 4.95 -23.75 44.55
C PRO A 185 6.37 -24.39 44.60
N PRO A 186 7.58 -23.74 44.61
CA PRO A 186 7.99 -22.33 44.47
C PRO A 186 8.44 -21.97 43.02
N ALA A 187 9.54 -21.23 42.81
CA ALA A 187 10.09 -20.79 41.52
C ALA A 187 11.64 -20.80 41.51
N VAL A 188 12.27 -20.90 40.33
CA VAL A 188 13.68 -20.56 40.07
C VAL A 188 13.82 -19.92 38.68
N VAL A 189 14.51 -18.78 38.62
CA VAL A 189 14.96 -18.12 37.39
C VAL A 189 16.42 -18.51 37.11
N PRO A 190 16.81 -18.71 35.86
CA PRO A 190 18.18 -18.40 35.44
C PRO A 190 18.23 -17.34 34.33
N GLU A 191 19.39 -16.69 34.27
CA GLU A 191 19.65 -15.41 33.63
C GLU A 191 20.46 -15.58 32.32
N HIS A 192 20.21 -14.68 31.37
CA HIS A 192 20.98 -14.37 30.15
C HIS A 192 21.83 -15.46 29.42
N ALA A 193 21.37 -15.87 28.23
CA ALA A 193 22.25 -16.32 27.14
C ALA A 193 21.74 -15.88 25.75
N THR A 194 22.68 -15.37 24.95
CA THR A 194 22.56 -14.70 23.65
C THR A 194 21.93 -15.47 22.47
N LEU A 195 21.18 -14.72 21.64
CA LEU A 195 21.10 -14.77 20.16
C LEU A 195 21.03 -16.12 19.43
N ARG A 196 19.86 -16.39 18.83
CA ARG A 196 19.74 -16.70 17.39
C ARG A 196 18.27 -16.56 16.94
N LEU A 197 17.97 -15.55 16.09
CA LEU A 197 16.86 -15.72 15.16
C LEU A 197 17.32 -16.72 14.10
N VAL A 198 16.84 -17.95 14.22
CA VAL A 198 16.70 -18.82 13.06
C VAL A 198 15.28 -18.60 12.60
N ASP A 199 15.10 -18.00 11.42
CA ASP A 199 13.85 -18.13 10.69
C ASP A 199 13.71 -19.61 10.36
N ALA A 200 13.00 -20.33 11.22
CA ALA A 200 12.65 -21.73 11.00
C ALA A 200 11.59 -21.76 9.91
N GLU A 201 12.04 -21.71 8.65
CA GLU A 201 11.19 -21.91 7.49
C GLU A 201 10.62 -23.33 7.55
N ILE A 202 9.39 -23.44 8.06
CA ILE A 202 8.68 -24.71 8.23
C ILE A 202 8.60 -25.38 6.86
N PRO A 203 9.11 -26.61 6.70
CA PRO A 203 9.09 -27.31 5.42
C PRO A 203 7.68 -27.39 4.84
N GLU A 204 7.52 -27.02 3.56
CA GLU A 204 6.20 -26.99 2.92
C GLU A 204 5.48 -28.36 2.95
N ASP A 205 6.23 -29.47 3.03
CA ASP A 205 5.70 -30.84 3.19
C ASP A 205 5.02 -31.11 4.54
N GLU A 206 5.51 -30.50 5.63
CA GLU A 206 4.89 -30.60 6.96
C GLU A 206 3.55 -29.86 6.96
N VAL A 207 3.52 -28.66 6.36
CA VAL A 207 2.29 -27.88 6.19
C VAL A 207 1.30 -28.58 5.26
N ARG A 208 1.76 -29.21 4.18
CA ARG A 208 0.93 -30.05 3.30
C ARG A 208 0.25 -31.17 4.10
N THR A 209 1.01 -31.89 4.92
CA THR A 209 0.48 -32.98 5.76
C THR A 209 -0.60 -32.46 6.70
N ARG A 210 -0.33 -31.33 7.39
CA ARG A 210 -1.28 -30.67 8.31
C ARG A 210 -2.54 -30.15 7.61
N VAL A 211 -2.42 -29.65 6.38
CA VAL A 211 -3.57 -29.24 5.54
C VAL A 211 -4.46 -30.43 5.20
N LEU A 212 -3.89 -31.58 4.84
CA LEU A 212 -4.65 -32.79 4.53
C LEU A 212 -5.31 -33.41 5.77
N GLU A 213 -4.61 -33.42 6.91
CA GLU A 213 -5.16 -33.86 8.20
C GLU A 213 -6.33 -32.97 8.66
N TYR A 214 -6.22 -31.65 8.49
CA TYR A 214 -7.32 -30.71 8.79
C TYR A 214 -8.55 -30.96 7.90
N VAL A 215 -8.35 -31.20 6.59
CA VAL A 215 -9.46 -31.56 5.69
C VAL A 215 -10.12 -32.88 6.10
N LYS A 216 -9.33 -33.89 6.51
CA LYS A 216 -9.84 -35.20 6.95
C LYS A 216 -10.56 -35.16 8.31
N SER A 217 -10.15 -34.27 9.21
CA SER A 217 -10.73 -34.14 10.56
C SER A 217 -11.94 -33.20 10.64
N GLU A 218 -11.91 -32.05 9.96
CA GLU A 218 -13.03 -31.08 9.99
C GLU A 218 -13.97 -31.16 8.77
N GLY A 219 -13.63 -31.94 7.74
CA GLY A 219 -14.44 -32.08 6.52
C GLY A 219 -14.56 -30.77 5.70
N LYS A 220 -13.67 -29.80 5.94
CA LYS A 220 -13.73 -28.44 5.40
C LYS A 220 -12.35 -28.00 4.92
N ARG A 221 -12.30 -27.22 3.83
CA ARG A 221 -11.04 -26.64 3.33
C ARG A 221 -10.52 -25.58 4.31
N PRO A 222 -9.23 -25.60 4.70
CA PRO A 222 -8.66 -24.60 5.59
C PRO A 222 -8.65 -23.23 4.92
N THR A 223 -8.78 -22.16 5.71
CA THR A 223 -8.68 -20.80 5.17
C THR A 223 -7.24 -20.43 4.90
N GLY A 224 -6.99 -19.58 3.90
CA GLY A 224 -5.64 -19.10 3.60
C GLY A 224 -4.97 -18.30 4.74
N LYS A 225 -5.74 -17.81 5.73
CA LYS A 225 -5.18 -17.25 6.98
C LYS A 225 -4.56 -18.36 7.84
N LEU A 226 -5.30 -19.44 8.09
CA LEU A 226 -4.86 -20.59 8.87
C LEU A 226 -3.63 -21.27 8.25
N VAL A 227 -3.63 -21.43 6.91
CA VAL A 227 -2.46 -21.97 6.18
C VAL A 227 -1.29 -20.98 6.16
N GLY A 228 -1.55 -19.66 6.19
CA GLY A 228 -0.51 -18.64 6.35
C GLY A 228 0.20 -18.73 7.70
N GLU A 229 -0.56 -18.91 8.78
CA GLU A 229 -0.06 -19.15 10.14
C GLU A 229 0.81 -20.42 10.18
N TRP A 230 0.36 -21.54 9.58
CA TRP A 230 1.14 -22.78 9.50
C TRP A 230 2.42 -22.69 8.65
N LEU A 231 2.50 -21.75 7.71
CA LEU A 231 3.71 -21.49 6.91
C LEU A 231 4.72 -20.57 7.62
N GLY A 232 4.56 -20.32 8.93
CA GLY A 232 5.39 -19.40 9.72
C GLY A 232 4.89 -17.95 9.60
N ASP A 233 3.63 -17.71 10.00
CA ASP A 233 2.98 -16.39 9.99
C ASP A 233 3.03 -15.63 8.64
N LYS A 234 3.10 -16.38 7.53
CA LYS A 234 3.08 -15.83 6.17
C LYS A 234 1.68 -15.28 5.86
N THR A 235 1.61 -14.29 4.95
CA THR A 235 0.36 -13.56 4.68
C THR A 235 -0.80 -14.48 4.24
N PRO A 236 -2.07 -14.11 4.49
CA PRO A 236 -3.22 -14.90 4.03
C PRO A 236 -3.26 -15.18 2.51
N LYS A 237 -2.64 -14.29 1.71
CA LYS A 237 -2.48 -14.45 0.26
C LYS A 237 -1.47 -15.53 -0.10
N THR A 238 -0.45 -15.75 0.74
CA THR A 238 0.52 -16.84 0.60
C THR A 238 -0.17 -18.18 0.89
N GLY A 239 -0.92 -18.28 1.99
CA GLY A 239 -1.70 -19.49 2.30
C GLY A 239 -2.76 -19.82 1.25
N GLN A 240 -3.46 -18.82 0.68
CA GLN A 240 -4.37 -19.05 -0.46
C GLN A 240 -3.65 -19.59 -1.71
N ARG A 241 -2.43 -19.14 -2.00
CA ARG A 241 -1.62 -19.66 -3.11
C ARG A 241 -1.17 -21.10 -2.87
N PHE A 242 -0.84 -21.44 -1.62
CA PHE A 242 -0.46 -22.79 -1.23
C PHE A 242 -1.64 -23.77 -1.38
N ILE A 243 -2.84 -23.41 -0.90
CA ILE A 243 -4.06 -24.20 -1.11
C ILE A 243 -4.33 -24.39 -2.60
N LYS A 244 -4.21 -23.33 -3.42
CA LYS A 244 -4.43 -23.43 -4.87
C LYS A 244 -3.44 -24.37 -5.58
N ARG A 245 -2.17 -24.42 -5.15
CA ARG A 245 -1.20 -25.40 -5.66
C ARG A 245 -1.61 -26.82 -5.29
N LEU A 246 -2.02 -27.06 -4.04
CA LEU A 246 -2.53 -28.37 -3.62
C LEU A 246 -3.81 -28.80 -4.36
N GLU A 247 -4.66 -27.85 -4.77
CA GLU A 247 -5.79 -28.11 -5.67
C GLU A 247 -5.33 -28.43 -7.11
N GLU A 248 -4.31 -27.75 -7.64
CA GLU A 248 -3.71 -28.03 -8.95
C GLU A 248 -2.98 -29.39 -8.99
N ASP A 249 -2.38 -29.79 -7.88
CA ASP A 249 -1.68 -31.07 -7.68
C ASP A 249 -2.64 -32.25 -7.35
N GLY A 250 -3.97 -32.03 -7.36
CA GLY A 250 -4.98 -33.05 -7.06
C GLY A 250 -4.97 -33.57 -5.61
N ALA A 251 -4.33 -32.87 -4.68
CA ALA A 251 -4.07 -33.37 -3.32
C ALA A 251 -5.35 -33.50 -2.46
N PHE A 252 -6.48 -32.95 -2.90
CA PHE A 252 -7.78 -33.03 -2.22
C PHE A 252 -8.74 -34.04 -2.86
N ASP A 253 -8.32 -34.73 -3.93
CA ASP A 253 -9.11 -35.74 -4.62
C ASP A 253 -8.90 -37.11 -3.94
N ASP A 254 -9.57 -37.33 -2.80
CA ASP A 254 -9.66 -38.66 -2.17
C ASP A 254 -10.48 -39.60 -3.09
N GLU A 255 -9.83 -40.22 -4.08
CA GLU A 255 -10.44 -41.25 -4.93
C GLU A 255 -9.99 -42.67 -4.48
N PRO A 256 -10.83 -43.44 -3.78
CA PRO A 256 -10.62 -44.88 -3.58
C PRO A 256 -11.06 -45.71 -4.80
N ALA A 257 -11.29 -45.10 -5.97
CA ALA A 257 -12.04 -45.73 -7.08
C ALA A 257 -11.20 -46.21 -8.28
N ARG A 258 -9.98 -45.69 -8.51
CA ARG A 258 -9.12 -46.11 -9.65
C ARG A 258 -8.43 -47.47 -9.51
N ALA A 259 -8.42 -48.09 -8.33
CA ALA A 259 -7.86 -49.45 -8.16
C ALA A 259 -8.83 -50.58 -8.58
N ALA A 260 -10.14 -50.30 -8.70
CA ALA A 260 -11.15 -51.31 -9.03
C ALA A 260 -11.48 -51.41 -10.53
N ALA A 261 -11.12 -50.40 -11.34
CA ALA A 261 -11.56 -50.27 -12.72
C ALA A 261 -10.68 -51.02 -13.76
N HIS A 262 -9.68 -51.80 -13.33
CA HIS A 262 -8.71 -52.43 -14.25
C HIS A 262 -8.66 -53.97 -14.23
N VAL A 263 -9.61 -54.62 -13.54
CA VAL A 263 -9.68 -56.10 -13.43
C VAL A 263 -11.02 -56.70 -13.92
N VAL A 264 -12.04 -55.88 -14.18
CA VAL A 264 -13.32 -56.33 -14.76
C VAL A 264 -13.51 -55.70 -16.14
N GLY A 265 -12.80 -56.21 -17.15
CA GLY A 265 -12.75 -55.57 -18.46
C GLY A 265 -11.97 -56.27 -19.57
N VAL A 266 -11.67 -57.57 -19.46
CA VAL A 266 -11.25 -58.42 -20.60
C VAL A 266 -12.04 -59.72 -20.52
N GLN A 267 -12.52 -60.17 -21.68
CA GLN A 267 -13.35 -61.37 -21.89
C GLN A 267 -12.54 -62.67 -21.78
#